data_AF-A0A0P1IAD5-F1
#
_entry.id   AF-A0A0P1IAD5-F1
#
_cell.length_a   1.000
_cell.length_b   1.000
_cell.length_c   1.000
_cell.angle_alpha   90.00
_cell.angle_beta   90.00
_cell.angle_gamma   90.00
#
_symmetry.space_group_name_H-M   'P 1'
#
loop_
_entity.id
_entity.type
_entity.pdbx_description
1 polymer ?
#
loop_
_entity_poly.entity_id
_entity_poly.type
_entity_poly.pdbx_seq_one_letter_code
_entity_poly.pdbx_strand_id
1 'polypeptide(L)'
;MRYLPELIGAMCLMVFCTSSAHATLACSVMKDAALYELPTEQSAIIRIVPSQDLVQFPQQDLAPEQVEDWYWVKHDLTQEDIWQGGDPGWMQIAILNDCG
;
A
#
# COMPACT_ATOMS: atom_id res chain seq x y z
N MET A 1 67.91 -6.21 4.04
CA MET A 1 67.31 -6.74 2.80
C MET A 1 66.08 -7.55 3.17
N ARG A 2 65.04 -7.47 2.31
CA ARG A 2 63.77 -8.22 2.28
C ARG A 2 62.50 -7.48 2.75
N TYR A 3 62.05 -6.61 1.83
CA TYR A 3 60.72 -6.46 1.22
C TYR A 3 59.45 -6.66 2.08
N LEU A 4 58.75 -5.54 2.27
CA LEU A 4 57.27 -5.45 2.27
C LEU A 4 56.74 -5.87 0.89
N PRO A 5 55.54 -6.47 0.80
CA PRO A 5 54.40 -5.64 0.39
C PRO A 5 53.02 -6.02 1.00
N GLU A 6 52.22 -4.97 1.16
CA GLU A 6 50.79 -4.87 0.83
C GLU A 6 49.78 -5.85 1.44
N LEU A 7 48.96 -5.32 2.37
CA LEU A 7 47.53 -5.62 2.40
C LEU A 7 46.77 -4.30 2.47
N ILE A 8 46.47 -3.78 1.28
CA ILE A 8 45.40 -2.83 1.01
C ILE A 8 44.10 -3.52 1.40
N GLY A 9 43.67 -3.35 2.65
CA GLY A 9 42.35 -3.74 3.11
C GLY A 9 41.36 -2.64 2.77
N ALA A 10 40.94 -2.57 1.50
CA ALA A 10 39.83 -1.73 1.07
C ALA A 10 38.56 -2.17 1.82
N MET A 11 38.21 -1.48 2.91
CA MET A 11 36.89 -1.59 3.51
C MET A 11 35.89 -0.94 2.55
N CYS A 12 35.37 -1.74 1.63
CA CYS A 12 34.26 -1.37 0.79
C CYS A 12 33.05 -0.98 1.66
N LEU A 13 32.62 0.27 1.42
CA LEU A 13 31.32 0.83 1.75
C LEU A 13 30.20 -0.21 1.52
N MET A 14 29.59 -0.69 2.61
CA MET A 14 28.20 -1.14 2.55
C MET A 14 27.34 0.01 3.08
N VAL A 15 27.12 1.01 2.22
CA VAL A 15 25.96 1.89 2.36
C VAL A 15 24.76 1.00 2.14
N PHE A 16 24.17 0.53 3.23
CA PHE A 16 22.87 -0.09 3.19
C PHE A 16 21.90 1.00 2.75
N CYS A 17 21.58 1.02 1.45
CA CYS A 17 20.32 1.58 1.00
C CYS A 17 19.24 0.74 1.68
N THR A 18 18.81 1.15 2.87
CA THR A 18 17.50 0.79 3.39
C THR A 18 16.53 1.50 2.46
N SER A 19 16.23 0.90 1.30
CA SER A 19 15.00 1.19 0.60
C SER A 19 13.94 1.00 1.66
N SER A 20 13.31 2.08 2.11
CA SER A 20 12.09 1.98 2.88
C SER A 20 11.18 1.13 2.02
N ALA A 21 11.02 -0.16 2.37
CA ALA A 21 9.88 -0.91 1.90
C ALA A 21 8.71 -0.04 2.33
N HIS A 22 8.05 0.61 1.38
CA HIS A 22 6.88 1.43 1.66
C HIS A 22 5.95 0.48 2.40
N ALA A 23 5.86 0.66 3.73
CA ALA A 23 5.05 -0.21 4.56
C ALA A 23 3.66 -0.14 3.96
N THR A 24 3.13 -1.29 3.57
CA THR A 24 1.80 -1.35 2.99
C THR A 24 0.86 -0.76 4.03
N LEU A 25 0.26 0.40 3.74
CA LEU A 25 -0.56 1.13 4.70
C LEU A 25 -1.97 0.53 4.67
N ALA A 26 -2.61 0.43 5.84
CA ALA A 26 -4.03 0.14 5.94
C ALA A 26 -4.73 1.31 6.63
N CYS A 27 -5.91 1.69 6.15
CA CYS A 27 -6.71 2.74 6.76
C CYS A 27 -8.10 2.22 7.11
N SER A 28 -8.67 2.77 8.17
CA SER A 28 -10.02 2.43 8.59
C SER A 28 -11.07 3.20 7.79
N VAL A 29 -12.20 2.56 7.50
CA VAL A 29 -13.33 3.22 6.83
C VAL A 29 -14.22 3.93 7.86
N MET A 30 -14.50 5.22 7.66
CA MET A 30 -15.26 6.05 8.60
C MET A 30 -16.74 5.69 8.71
N LYS A 31 -17.33 5.26 7.60
CA LYS A 31 -18.75 4.94 7.46
C LYS A 31 -18.93 3.92 6.35
N ASP A 32 -20.05 3.22 6.31
CA ASP A 32 -20.35 2.29 5.24
C ASP A 32 -20.17 2.96 3.87
N ALA A 33 -19.38 2.32 3.02
CA ALA A 33 -18.90 2.90 1.78
C ALA A 33 -18.88 1.88 0.64
N ALA A 34 -19.17 2.35 -0.56
CA ALA A 34 -19.03 1.53 -1.76
C ALA A 34 -17.58 1.48 -2.23
N LEU A 35 -17.16 0.28 -2.63
CA LEU A 35 -15.96 0.01 -3.42
C LEU A 35 -16.40 -0.12 -4.87
N TYR A 36 -15.81 0.67 -5.77
CA TYR A 36 -16.24 0.81 -7.16
C TYR A 36 -15.22 0.22 -8.14
N GLU A 37 -15.67 -0.21 -9.32
CA GLU A 37 -14.78 -0.68 -10.39
C GLU A 37 -13.97 0.45 -11.03
N LEU A 38 -14.54 1.66 -11.10
CA LEU A 38 -13.93 2.88 -11.65
C LEU A 38 -14.05 4.03 -10.63
N PRO A 39 -13.20 5.07 -10.71
CA PRO A 39 -13.21 6.21 -9.79
C PRO A 39 -14.36 7.18 -10.13
N THR A 40 -15.59 6.69 -10.09
CA THR A 40 -16.83 7.44 -10.32
C THR A 40 -17.99 6.76 -9.62
N GLU A 41 -18.88 7.54 -9.01
CA GLU A 41 -20.07 7.05 -8.30
C GLU A 41 -21.11 6.37 -9.23
N GLN A 42 -20.97 6.58 -10.54
CA GLN A 42 -21.81 5.93 -11.56
C GLN A 42 -21.30 4.54 -11.94
N SER A 43 -20.13 4.14 -11.44
CA SER A 43 -19.53 2.84 -11.73
C SER A 43 -20.27 1.71 -11.01
N ALA A 44 -20.04 0.48 -11.47
CA ALA A 44 -20.48 -0.71 -10.76
C ALA A 44 -19.84 -0.75 -9.36
N ILE A 45 -20.68 -1.07 -8.38
CA ILE A 45 -20.24 -1.29 -7.01
C ILE A 45 -19.79 -2.74 -6.91
N ILE A 46 -18.51 -2.94 -6.61
CA ILE A 46 -17.92 -4.26 -6.31
C ILE A 46 -18.49 -4.77 -4.99
N ARG A 47 -18.46 -3.92 -3.95
CA ARG A 47 -18.99 -4.25 -2.63
C ARG A 47 -19.25 -3.04 -1.76
N ILE A 48 -20.00 -3.25 -0.67
CA ILE A 48 -20.10 -2.30 0.43
C ILE A 48 -19.12 -2.71 1.53
N VAL A 49 -18.21 -1.80 1.87
CA VAL A 49 -17.26 -1.92 2.96
C VAL A 49 -17.89 -1.31 4.22
N PRO A 50 -18.08 -2.11 5.28
CA PRO A 50 -18.60 -1.62 6.55
C PRO A 50 -17.71 -0.53 7.17
N SER A 51 -18.31 0.34 7.99
CA SER A 51 -17.55 1.23 8.85
C SER A 51 -16.62 0.44 9.79
N GLN A 52 -15.44 0.99 10.08
CA GLN A 52 -14.37 0.45 10.93
C GLN A 52 -13.60 -0.74 10.34
N ASP A 53 -14.04 -1.29 9.22
CA ASP A 53 -13.22 -2.23 8.46
C ASP A 53 -11.96 -1.54 7.95
N LEU A 54 -10.90 -2.34 7.77
CA LEU A 54 -9.65 -1.89 7.21
C LEU A 54 -9.66 -2.09 5.70
N VAL A 55 -9.08 -1.13 5.00
CA VAL A 55 -8.72 -1.22 3.59
C VAL A 55 -7.22 -1.06 3.43
N GLN A 56 -6.62 -1.84 2.53
CA GLN A 56 -5.19 -1.82 2.26
C GLN A 56 -4.89 -0.95 1.03
N PHE A 57 -3.83 -0.15 1.12
CA PHE A 57 -3.24 0.54 -0.01
C PHE A 57 -2.20 -0.38 -0.67
N PRO A 58 -2.43 -0.84 -1.91
CA PRO A 58 -1.42 -1.62 -2.61
C PRO A 58 -0.17 -0.76 -2.87
N GLN A 59 0.96 -1.44 -3.08
CA GLN A 59 2.19 -0.78 -3.51
C GLN A 59 1.94 0.00 -4.81
N GLN A 60 2.59 1.16 -4.97
CA GLN A 60 2.34 2.06 -6.10
C GLN A 60 2.47 1.37 -7.47
N ASP A 61 3.41 0.43 -7.63
CA ASP A 61 3.59 -0.32 -8.88
C ASP A 61 2.43 -1.26 -9.22
N LEU A 62 1.55 -1.56 -8.26
CA LEU A 62 0.38 -2.43 -8.41
C LEU A 62 -0.94 -1.65 -8.45
N ALA A 63 -0.89 -0.34 -8.20
CA ALA A 63 -2.05 0.54 -8.25
C ALA A 63 -2.16 1.17 -9.66
N PRO A 64 -3.38 1.41 -10.16
CA PRO A 64 -3.58 2.31 -11.29
C PRO A 64 -3.08 3.73 -10.98
N GLU A 65 -3.00 4.56 -12.03
CA GLU A 65 -2.69 5.99 -11.89
C GLU A 65 -3.66 6.66 -10.89
N GLN A 66 -3.12 7.43 -9.96
CA GLN A 66 -3.90 8.10 -8.92
C GLN A 66 -4.90 9.07 -9.55
N VAL A 67 -6.16 9.00 -9.10
CA VAL A 67 -7.23 9.90 -9.52
C VAL A 67 -7.59 10.82 -8.36
N GLU A 68 -7.85 12.10 -8.66
CA GLU A 68 -8.21 13.11 -7.66
C GLU A 68 -9.40 12.65 -6.82
N ASP A 69 -9.30 12.77 -5.49
CA ASP A 69 -10.29 12.33 -4.50
C ASP A 69 -10.63 10.82 -4.44
N TRP A 70 -9.93 9.99 -5.21
CA TRP A 70 -10.13 8.54 -5.23
C TRP A 70 -8.85 7.78 -4.88
N TYR A 71 -8.99 6.77 -4.03
CA TYR A 71 -7.93 5.83 -3.73
C TYR A 71 -8.26 4.44 -4.25
N TRP A 72 -7.25 3.83 -4.87
CA TRP A 72 -7.27 2.43 -5.18
C TRP A 72 -6.89 1.65 -3.93
N VAL A 73 -7.81 0.85 -3.42
CA VAL A 73 -7.65 0.10 -2.17
C VAL A 73 -8.07 -1.35 -2.37
N LYS A 74 -7.64 -2.22 -1.46
CA LYS A 74 -8.11 -3.61 -1.35
C LYS A 74 -8.90 -3.78 -0.07
N HIS A 75 -10.03 -4.45 -0.16
CA HIS A 75 -10.82 -4.82 1.01
C HIS A 75 -11.05 -6.32 1.04
N ASP A 76 -10.78 -6.94 2.20
CA ASP A 76 -11.07 -8.35 2.45
C ASP A 76 -12.29 -8.50 3.36
N LEU A 77 -13.15 -9.46 3.02
CA LEU A 77 -14.42 -9.67 3.72
C LEU A 77 -14.26 -10.18 5.15
N THR A 78 -13.24 -11.00 5.41
CA THR A 78 -13.06 -11.62 6.74
C THR A 78 -12.09 -10.83 7.61
N GLN A 79 -11.32 -9.92 7.00
CA GLN A 79 -10.26 -9.13 7.63
C GLN A 79 -9.10 -10.00 8.18
N GLU A 80 -9.13 -11.31 7.93
CA GLU A 80 -8.13 -12.26 8.43
C GLU A 80 -6.84 -12.19 7.60
N ASP A 81 -6.95 -11.87 6.31
CA ASP A 81 -5.81 -11.76 5.41
C ASP A 81 -5.96 -10.61 4.41
N ILE A 82 -6.15 -9.40 4.94
CA ILE A 82 -6.18 -8.17 4.14
C ILE A 82 -4.89 -7.96 3.33
N TRP A 83 -3.79 -8.60 3.74
CA TRP A 83 -2.48 -8.42 3.12
C TRP A 83 -2.29 -9.26 1.86
N GLN A 84 -2.77 -10.51 1.86
CA GLN A 84 -2.66 -11.41 0.71
C GLN A 84 -3.95 -11.54 -0.10
N GLY A 85 -5.09 -11.14 0.48
CA GLY A 85 -6.42 -11.29 -0.12
C GLY A 85 -7.13 -9.97 -0.40
N GLY A 86 -8.42 -10.07 -0.69
CA GLY A 86 -9.32 -8.94 -0.88
C GLY A 86 -9.51 -8.50 -2.33
N ASP A 87 -10.70 -7.94 -2.58
CA ASP A 87 -11.08 -7.38 -3.87
C ASP A 87 -10.53 -5.96 -3.99
N PRO A 88 -9.80 -5.66 -5.08
CA PRO A 88 -9.31 -4.32 -5.32
C PRO A 88 -10.40 -3.44 -5.95
N GLY A 89 -10.41 -2.15 -5.61
CA GLY A 89 -11.36 -1.20 -6.17
C GLY A 89 -11.09 0.25 -5.77
N TRP A 90 -11.90 1.14 -6.33
CA TRP A 90 -11.85 2.57 -6.06
C TRP A 90 -12.75 2.95 -4.90
N MET A 91 -12.24 3.77 -4.00
CA MET A 91 -12.96 4.30 -2.86
C MET A 91 -12.67 5.80 -2.73
N GLN A 92 -13.65 6.59 -2.30
CA GLN A 92 -13.43 8.02 -2.08
C GLN A 92 -12.46 8.24 -0.90
N ILE A 93 -11.61 9.26 -1.00
CA ILE A 93 -10.67 9.59 0.10
C ILE A 93 -11.41 10.08 1.36
N ALA A 94 -12.50 10.82 1.18
CA ALA A 94 -13.22 11.51 2.26
C ALA A 94 -13.88 10.57 3.29
N ILE A 95 -13.84 9.27 3.03
CA ILE A 95 -14.42 8.22 3.87
C ILE A 95 -13.35 7.33 4.53
N LEU A 96 -12.07 7.62 4.29
CA LEU A 96 -10.94 6.93 4.93
C LEU A 96 -10.41 7.79 6.07
N ASN A 97 -10.16 7.17 7.22
CA ASN A 97 -9.57 7.82 8.39
C ASN A 97 -8.45 6.96 8.97
N ASP A 98 -7.49 7.63 9.60
CA ASP A 98 -6.35 7.03 10.30
C ASP A 98 -5.58 6.02 9.43
N CYS A 99 -4.62 6.55 8.68
CA CYS A 99 -3.63 5.75 7.96
C CYS A 99 -2.40 5.65 8.85
N GLY A 100 -2.26 4.53 9.55
CA GLY A 100 -1.18 4.28 10.51
C GLY A 100 0.19 4.15 9.89
#